data_AF-A0A356PD19-F1
#
_entry.id   AF-A0A356PD19-F1
#
_cell.length_a   1.000
_cell.length_b   1.000
_cell.length_c   1.000
_cell.angle_alpha   90.00
_cell.angle_beta   90.00
_cell.angle_gamma   90.00
#
_symmetry.space_group_name_H-M   'P 1'
#
loop_
_entity.id
_entity.type
_entity.pdbx_description
1 polymer ?
#
loop_
_entity_poly.entity_id
_entity_poly.type
_entity_poly.pdbx_seq_one_letter_code
_entity_poly.pdbx_strand_id
1 'polypeptide(L)'
;NKYVDETAPWALAKQADQRERLDTVLYTFMECIRVMAIFTAPFMPGLPARICTLLGHDESLLRWAEADQWGILEHGIKVQKGEQLFPRIDITQFSKVEEMEKLEQESQVPNEPVQVEKEIDKIVEFEPIKEEITMEDFSKLDLRVCKVLSAEKVEKTDKLMKLEVEVAGVVRTVVSGIAKHYAPEDL
;
A
#
# COMPACT_ATOMS: atom_id res chain seq x y z
N ASN A 1 12.47 0.17 21.18
CA ASN A 1 12.72 1.59 21.51
C ASN A 1 12.89 1.80 23.01
N LYS A 2 11.87 1.68 23.85
CA LYS A 2 12.01 1.83 25.31
C LYS A 2 13.21 1.08 25.93
N TYR A 3 13.43 -0.17 25.52
CA TYR A 3 14.58 -0.96 25.99
C TYR A 3 15.93 -0.34 25.61
N VAL A 4 16.05 0.31 24.45
CA VAL A 4 17.26 1.04 24.03
C VAL A 4 17.48 2.26 24.91
N ASP A 5 16.42 2.99 25.22
CA ASP A 5 16.47 4.21 26.03
C ASP A 5 16.89 3.89 27.48
N GLU A 6 16.34 2.82 28.05
CA GLU A 6 16.66 2.37 29.41
C GLU A 6 18.06 1.75 29.53
N THR A 7 18.52 1.01 28.51
CA THR A 7 19.85 0.38 28.54
C THR A 7 20.97 1.29 28.10
N ALA A 8 20.67 2.36 27.36
CA ALA A 8 21.62 3.37 26.89
C ALA A 8 22.95 2.75 26.39
N PRO A 9 22.94 1.92 25.34
CA PRO A 9 24.10 1.15 24.90
C PRO A 9 25.32 2.02 24.55
N TRP A 10 25.12 3.27 24.12
CA TRP A 10 26.20 4.24 23.89
C TRP A 10 26.95 4.65 25.15
N ALA A 11 26.30 4.59 26.31
CA ALA A 11 26.93 4.82 27.61
C ALA A 11 27.67 3.56 28.07
N LEU A 12 27.04 2.39 27.93
CA LEU A 12 27.65 1.08 28.22
C LEU A 12 28.93 0.86 27.40
N ALA A 13 28.95 1.28 26.13
CA ALA A 13 30.11 1.16 25.25
C ALA A 13 31.35 1.92 25.73
N LYS A 14 31.19 2.90 26.63
CA LYS A 14 32.31 3.66 27.21
C LYS A 14 32.89 3.02 28.47
N GLN A 15 32.18 2.05 29.06
CA GLN A 15 32.53 1.38 30.30
C GLN A 15 33.13 0.01 30.00
N ALA A 16 34.44 -0.14 30.19
CA ALA A 16 35.16 -1.35 29.81
C ALA A 16 34.75 -2.60 30.63
N ASP A 17 34.25 -2.39 31.84
CA ASP A 17 33.73 -3.39 32.78
C ASP A 17 32.33 -3.91 32.41
N GLN A 18 31.59 -3.18 31.56
CA GLN A 18 30.21 -3.55 31.17
C GLN A 18 30.11 -4.16 29.77
N ARG A 19 31.21 -4.67 29.21
CA ARG A 19 31.22 -5.27 27.86
C ARG A 19 30.24 -6.42 27.71
N GLU A 20 30.18 -7.36 28.66
CA GLU A 20 29.24 -8.48 28.58
C GLU A 20 27.77 -8.02 28.56
N ARG A 21 27.47 -6.96 29.32
CA ARG A 21 26.13 -6.37 29.34
C ARG A 21 25.82 -5.70 28.01
N LEU A 22 26.76 -4.96 27.44
CA LEU A 22 26.63 -4.36 26.12
C LEU A 22 26.37 -5.43 25.05
N ASP A 23 27.14 -6.51 25.05
CA ASP A 23 27.00 -7.60 24.08
C ASP A 23 25.61 -8.23 24.16
N THR A 24 25.10 -8.47 25.37
CA THR A 24 23.74 -8.98 25.60
C THR A 24 22.67 -8.03 25.05
N VAL A 25 22.83 -6.73 25.29
CA VAL A 25 21.90 -5.69 24.83
C VAL A 25 21.89 -5.61 23.30
N LEU A 26 23.06 -5.60 22.67
CA LEU A 26 23.21 -5.56 21.21
C LEU A 26 22.63 -6.82 20.55
N TYR A 27 22.91 -8.00 21.11
CA TYR A 27 22.33 -9.26 20.64
C TYR A 27 20.80 -9.21 20.68
N THR A 28 20.24 -8.74 21.80
CA THR A 28 18.79 -8.59 21.97
C THR A 28 18.19 -7.69 20.90
N PHE A 29 18.87 -6.60 20.53
CA PHE A 29 18.39 -5.74 19.45
C PHE A 29 18.42 -6.41 18.09
N MET A 30 19.52 -7.09 17.75
CA MET A 30 19.60 -7.79 16.47
C MET A 30 18.49 -8.83 16.35
N GLU A 31 18.19 -9.53 17.44
CA GLU A 31 17.17 -10.57 17.43
C GLU A 31 15.75 -9.99 17.35
N CYS A 32 15.47 -8.89 18.04
CA CYS A 32 14.24 -8.11 17.82
C CYS A 32 14.08 -7.67 16.36
N ILE A 33 15.15 -7.17 15.74
CA ILE A 33 15.12 -6.71 14.34
C ILE A 33 14.82 -7.89 13.40
N ARG A 34 15.47 -9.04 13.59
CA ARG A 34 15.22 -10.26 12.81
C ARG A 34 13.75 -10.67 12.88
N VAL A 35 13.21 -10.80 14.09
CA VAL A 35 11.81 -11.22 14.30
C VAL A 35 10.83 -10.19 13.70
N MET A 36 11.06 -8.89 13.89
CA MET A 36 10.22 -7.85 13.28
C MET A 36 10.28 -7.88 11.75
N ALA A 37 11.44 -8.15 11.15
CA ALA A 37 11.57 -8.29 9.70
C ALA A 37 10.69 -9.42 9.15
N ILE A 38 10.58 -10.55 9.87
CA ILE A 38 9.69 -11.65 9.49
C ILE A 38 8.23 -11.21 9.54
N PHE A 39 7.78 -10.63 10.65
CA PHE A 39 6.38 -10.21 10.80
C PHE A 39 5.95 -9.10 9.85
N THR A 40 6.90 -8.26 9.43
CA THR A 40 6.63 -7.16 8.50
C THR A 40 6.72 -7.56 7.04
N ALA A 41 7.31 -8.73 6.71
CA ALA A 41 7.46 -9.21 5.34
C ALA A 41 6.15 -9.23 4.52
N PRO A 42 4.98 -9.64 5.06
CA PRO A 42 3.72 -9.63 4.30
C PRO A 42 3.25 -8.23 3.89
N PHE A 43 3.64 -7.20 4.65
CA PHE A 43 3.23 -5.80 4.41
C PHE A 43 4.30 -5.00 3.68
N MET A 44 5.57 -5.38 3.84
CA MET A 44 6.74 -4.72 3.26
C MET A 44 7.70 -5.78 2.69
N PRO A 45 7.39 -6.37 1.52
CA PRO A 45 8.15 -7.50 0.98
C PRO A 45 9.60 -7.15 0.61
N GLY A 46 9.91 -5.88 0.35
CA GLY A 46 11.28 -5.43 0.08
C GLY A 46 12.12 -5.18 1.34
N LEU A 47 11.53 -5.17 2.53
CA LEU A 47 12.22 -4.87 3.78
C LEU A 47 13.14 -6.01 4.27
N PRO A 48 12.71 -7.30 4.26
CA PRO A 48 13.54 -8.44 4.65
C PRO A 48 14.94 -8.44 4.03
N ALA A 49 15.02 -8.36 2.70
CA ALA A 49 16.30 -8.34 1.97
C ALA A 49 17.22 -7.20 2.42
N ARG A 50 16.68 -6.00 2.66
CA ARG A 50 17.45 -4.84 3.12
C ARG A 50 17.97 -5.03 4.54
N ILE A 51 17.15 -5.62 5.42
CA ILE A 51 17.55 -5.94 6.79
C ILE A 51 18.63 -7.03 6.80
N CYS A 52 18.48 -8.08 6.00
CA CYS A 52 19.50 -9.14 5.84
C CYS A 52 20.87 -8.58 5.48
N THR A 53 20.92 -7.66 4.50
CA THR A 53 22.17 -6.97 4.13
C THR A 53 22.79 -6.24 5.33
N LEU A 54 21.99 -5.50 6.12
CA LEU A 54 22.48 -4.78 7.32
C LEU A 54 22.96 -5.74 8.42
N LEU A 55 22.26 -6.86 8.60
CA LEU A 55 22.66 -7.90 9.54
C LEU A 55 23.88 -8.69 9.06
N GLY A 56 24.27 -8.56 7.79
CA GLY A 56 25.40 -9.28 7.20
C GLY A 56 25.10 -10.76 6.94
N HIS A 57 23.84 -11.09 6.64
CA HIS A 57 23.38 -12.45 6.41
C HIS A 57 22.45 -12.53 5.20
N ASP A 58 22.12 -13.74 4.76
CA ASP A 58 21.09 -14.01 3.76
C ASP A 58 19.65 -14.06 4.33
N GLU A 59 18.67 -14.25 3.46
CA GLU A 59 17.25 -14.40 3.81
C GLU A 59 16.92 -15.68 4.59
N SER A 60 17.86 -16.62 4.74
CA SER A 60 17.61 -17.85 5.48
C SER A 60 17.36 -17.60 6.98
N LEU A 61 17.80 -16.46 7.52
CA LEU A 61 17.49 -16.01 8.88
C LEU A 61 16.03 -15.59 9.09
N LEU A 62 15.31 -15.28 8.01
CA LEU A 62 13.97 -14.68 8.06
C LEU A 62 12.88 -15.70 7.72
N ARG A 63 13.05 -16.95 8.18
CA ARG A 63 12.06 -18.00 7.99
C ARG A 63 10.85 -17.77 8.89
N TRP A 64 9.67 -17.84 8.29
CA TRP A 64 8.41 -17.68 9.02
C TRP A 64 8.24 -18.69 10.18
N ALA A 65 8.70 -19.93 9.99
CA ALA A 65 8.64 -20.98 11.01
C ALA A 65 9.53 -20.71 12.23
N GLU A 66 10.43 -19.75 12.15
CA GLU A 66 11.42 -19.38 13.18
C GLU A 66 11.11 -18.00 13.78
N ALA A 67 9.91 -17.46 13.53
CA ALA A 67 9.49 -16.14 13.98
C ALA A 67 9.24 -16.08 15.51
N ASP A 68 8.89 -17.21 16.13
CA ASP A 68 8.64 -17.35 17.56
C ASP A 68 9.86 -17.84 18.35
N GLN A 69 10.96 -18.13 17.66
CA GLN A 69 12.18 -18.64 18.25
C GLN A 69 13.17 -17.52 18.53
N TRP A 70 13.80 -17.58 19.71
CA TRP A 70 14.81 -16.63 20.15
C TRP A 70 16.16 -17.31 20.23
N GLY A 71 17.24 -16.61 19.88
CA GLY A 71 18.60 -17.13 20.00
C GLY A 71 19.11 -17.85 18.75
N ILE A 72 18.54 -17.56 17.57
CA ILE A 72 18.90 -18.17 16.29
C ILE A 72 20.14 -17.49 15.70
N LEU A 73 20.30 -16.18 15.93
CA LEU A 73 21.47 -15.46 15.44
C LEU A 73 22.76 -16.03 16.02
N GLU A 74 23.65 -16.47 15.14
CA GLU A 74 24.97 -16.94 15.52
C GLU A 74 25.88 -15.80 15.98
N HIS A 75 26.82 -16.12 16.89
CA HIS A 75 27.80 -15.15 17.36
C HIS A 75 28.89 -14.96 16.31
N GLY A 76 29.43 -13.73 16.20
CA GLY A 76 30.53 -13.43 15.29
C GLY A 76 30.10 -12.95 13.90
N ILE A 77 28.80 -12.85 13.64
CA ILE A 77 28.28 -12.20 12.43
C ILE A 77 28.71 -10.72 12.42
N LYS A 78 29.33 -10.30 11.33
CA LYS A 78 29.69 -8.89 11.13
C LYS A 78 28.55 -8.15 10.45
N VAL A 79 27.90 -7.27 11.21
CA VAL A 79 26.93 -6.32 10.67
C VAL A 79 27.56 -5.46 9.59
N GLN A 80 26.78 -5.13 8.56
CA GLN A 80 27.22 -4.26 7.48
C GLN A 80 26.60 -2.88 7.61
N LYS A 81 27.39 -1.86 7.27
CA LYS A 81 26.87 -0.52 7.11
C LYS A 81 26.18 -0.44 5.76
N GLY A 82 24.86 -0.24 5.78
CA GLY A 82 24.06 -0.07 4.58
C GLY A 82 23.35 1.27 4.53
N GLU A 83 22.40 1.36 3.61
CA GLU A 83 21.55 2.53 3.43
C GLU A 83 20.49 2.65 4.53
N GLN A 84 20.00 3.87 4.74
CA GLN A 84 18.90 4.11 5.65
C GLN A 84 17.64 3.38 5.17
N LEU A 85 17.05 2.53 6.04
CA LEU A 85 15.87 1.74 5.70
C LEU A 85 14.69 2.62 5.27
N PHE A 86 14.43 3.68 6.02
CA PHE A 86 13.33 4.60 5.76
C PHE A 86 13.85 6.04 5.75
N PRO A 87 14.29 6.56 4.57
CA PRO A 87 14.63 7.97 4.45
C PRO A 87 13.39 8.82 4.70
N ARG A 88 13.57 9.98 5.33
CA ARG A 88 12.45 10.91 5.54
C ARG A 88 11.97 11.39 4.19
N ILE A 89 10.68 11.29 3.96
CA ILE A 89 10.08 11.80 2.73
C ILE A 89 9.97 13.31 2.85
N ASP A 90 10.46 14.02 1.83
CA ASP A 90 10.30 15.47 1.74
C ASP A 90 8.96 15.77 1.05
N ILE A 91 8.07 16.44 1.78
CA ILE A 91 6.71 16.75 1.32
C ILE A 91 6.76 17.67 0.09
N THR A 92 7.84 18.46 -0.08
CA THR A 92 8.04 19.33 -1.24
C THR A 92 8.44 18.58 -2.52
N GLN A 93 8.79 17.30 -2.42
CA GLN A 93 9.08 16.47 -3.59
C GLN A 93 7.81 15.96 -4.25
N PHE A 94 6.74 15.73 -3.48
CA PHE A 94 5.44 15.31 -4.06
C PHE A 94 4.80 16.39 -4.92
N SER A 95 4.92 17.67 -4.55
CA SER A 95 4.40 18.77 -5.39
C SER A 95 5.09 18.84 -6.76
N LYS A 96 6.35 18.40 -6.85
CA LYS A 96 7.09 18.36 -8.13
C LYS A 96 6.81 17.10 -8.94
N VAL A 97 6.56 15.97 -8.28
CA VAL A 97 6.18 14.72 -8.96
C VAL A 97 4.76 14.84 -9.52
N GLU A 98 3.83 15.50 -8.83
CA GLU A 98 2.50 15.85 -9.39
C GLU A 98 2.59 16.80 -10.59
N GLU A 99 3.56 17.73 -10.61
CA GLU A 99 3.81 18.61 -11.75
C GLU A 99 4.51 17.87 -12.91
N MET A 100 5.45 16.97 -12.61
CA MET A 100 6.17 16.17 -13.61
C MET A 100 5.32 15.05 -14.22
N GLU A 101 4.47 14.37 -13.44
CA GLU A 101 3.52 13.37 -13.95
C GLU A 101 2.48 14.02 -14.86
N LYS A 102 2.06 15.27 -14.59
CA LYS A 102 1.24 16.07 -15.51
C LYS A 102 1.97 16.37 -16.82
N LEU A 103 3.27 16.67 -16.77
CA LEU A 103 4.09 16.98 -17.95
C LEU A 103 4.47 15.73 -18.77
N GLU A 104 4.64 14.58 -18.13
CA GLU A 104 4.94 13.29 -18.79
C GLU A 104 3.69 12.66 -19.41
N GLN A 105 2.51 12.82 -18.79
CA GLN A 105 1.23 12.41 -19.39
C GLN A 105 0.87 13.24 -20.64
N GLU A 106 1.34 14.49 -20.73
CA GLU A 106 1.20 15.33 -21.94
C GLU A 106 2.18 14.96 -23.07
N SER A 107 3.20 14.15 -22.82
CA SER A 107 4.30 13.88 -23.78
C SER A 107 4.26 12.50 -24.45
N GLN A 108 3.28 11.63 -24.15
CA GLN A 108 3.15 10.28 -24.72
C GLN A 108 1.87 10.06 -25.56
N VAL A 109 1.58 10.95 -26.51
CA VAL A 109 0.62 10.65 -27.59
C VAL A 109 1.34 10.77 -28.94
N PRO A 110 1.52 9.68 -29.71
CA PRO A 110 2.03 9.74 -31.07
C PRO A 110 1.11 10.55 -31.99
N ASN A 111 1.78 11.42 -32.74
CA ASN A 111 1.27 12.41 -33.67
C ASN A 111 0.81 11.76 -35.00
N GLU A 112 -0.43 11.99 -35.45
CA GLU A 112 -0.78 12.34 -36.84
C GLU A 112 -2.27 12.76 -36.94
N PRO A 113 -2.67 13.59 -37.93
CA PRO A 113 -3.44 14.81 -37.65
C PRO A 113 -4.82 14.81 -38.30
N VAL A 114 -5.84 15.29 -37.59
CA VAL A 114 -7.04 15.86 -38.23
C VAL A 114 -7.48 17.11 -37.46
N GLN A 115 -7.50 18.22 -38.19
CA GLN A 115 -7.99 19.53 -37.77
C GLN A 115 -9.52 19.48 -37.65
N VAL A 116 -10.07 19.77 -36.46
CA VAL A 116 -11.34 20.52 -36.32
C VAL A 116 -11.30 21.33 -35.00
N GLU A 117 -11.21 22.64 -35.18
CA GLU A 117 -11.81 23.75 -34.43
C GLU A 117 -12.23 23.57 -32.96
N LYS A 118 -11.58 24.40 -32.11
CA LYS A 118 -12.16 25.20 -31.01
C LYS A 118 -13.54 24.77 -30.48
N GLU A 119 -13.56 24.06 -29.36
CA GLU A 119 -14.57 24.21 -28.31
C GLU A 119 -13.99 23.70 -26.98
N ILE A 120 -13.26 24.59 -26.29
CA ILE A 120 -12.94 24.44 -24.88
C ILE A 120 -14.13 25.09 -24.16
N ASP A 121 -15.04 24.27 -23.64
CA ASP A 121 -15.86 24.60 -22.46
C ASP A 121 -16.78 23.41 -22.16
N LYS A 122 -16.31 22.53 -21.27
CA LYS A 122 -17.14 21.78 -20.31
C LYS A 122 -16.21 21.10 -19.31
N ILE A 123 -15.83 21.88 -18.30
CA ILE A 123 -15.53 21.34 -16.99
C ILE A 123 -16.78 20.54 -16.59
N VAL A 124 -16.65 19.21 -16.48
CA VAL A 124 -17.72 18.41 -15.89
C VAL A 124 -17.70 18.73 -14.40
N GLU A 125 -18.52 19.70 -13.99
CA GLU A 125 -18.82 19.96 -12.59
C GLU A 125 -19.28 18.66 -11.94
N PHE A 126 -18.47 18.13 -11.03
CA PHE A 126 -18.94 17.11 -10.12
C PHE A 126 -20.04 17.74 -9.26
N GLU A 127 -21.18 17.05 -9.16
CA GLU A 127 -22.22 17.44 -8.20
C GLU A 127 -21.58 17.57 -6.81
N PRO A 128 -21.93 18.62 -6.03
CA PRO A 128 -21.35 18.85 -4.72
C PRO A 128 -21.50 17.58 -3.87
N ILE A 129 -20.43 17.26 -3.13
CA ILE A 129 -20.42 16.13 -2.19
C ILE A 129 -21.67 16.26 -1.31
N LYS A 130 -22.54 15.25 -1.37
CA LYS A 130 -23.77 15.22 -0.58
C LYS A 130 -23.42 15.27 0.91
N GLU A 131 -24.30 15.86 1.70
CA GLU A 131 -24.15 15.91 3.16
C GLU A 131 -23.99 14.50 3.75
N GLU A 132 -23.18 14.39 4.81
CA GLU A 132 -22.92 13.13 5.49
C GLU A 132 -24.23 12.57 6.11
N ILE A 133 -24.45 11.26 5.96
CA ILE A 133 -25.60 10.59 6.56
C ILE A 133 -25.33 10.25 8.02
N THR A 134 -26.39 10.16 8.82
CA THR A 134 -26.27 9.73 10.22
C THR A 134 -26.03 8.22 10.34
N MET A 135 -25.47 7.78 11.46
CA MET A 135 -25.26 6.35 11.74
C MET A 135 -26.55 5.53 11.73
N GLU A 136 -27.67 6.13 12.15
CA GLU A 136 -28.99 5.48 12.12
C GLU A 136 -29.44 5.20 10.68
N ASP A 137 -29.17 6.11 9.74
CA ASP A 137 -29.51 5.90 8.34
C ASP A 137 -28.61 4.88 7.67
N PHE A 138 -27.33 4.85 8.03
CA PHE A 138 -26.41 3.80 7.58
C PHE A 138 -26.85 2.41 8.06
N SER A 139 -27.32 2.31 9.31
CA SER A 139 -27.76 1.02 9.88
C SER A 139 -28.98 0.40 9.20
N LYS A 140 -29.80 1.21 8.51
CA LYS A 140 -30.97 0.75 7.75
C LYS A 140 -30.59 0.15 6.38
N LEU A 141 -29.35 0.31 5.93
CA LEU A 141 -28.90 -0.19 4.64
C LEU A 141 -28.53 -1.67 4.73
N ASP A 142 -29.10 -2.48 3.82
CA ASP A 142 -28.71 -3.88 3.60
C ASP A 142 -27.89 -3.95 2.30
N LEU A 143 -26.56 -3.94 2.46
CA LEU A 143 -25.62 -4.01 1.34
C LEU A 143 -25.26 -5.47 1.06
N ARG A 144 -25.54 -5.92 -0.16
CA ARG A 144 -25.25 -7.29 -0.61
C ARG A 144 -24.40 -7.29 -1.87
N VAL A 145 -23.47 -8.23 -1.93
CA VAL A 145 -22.64 -8.47 -3.11
C VAL A 145 -23.37 -9.43 -4.05
N CYS A 146 -23.31 -9.14 -5.35
CA CYS A 146 -23.95 -9.93 -6.39
C CYS A 146 -22.96 -10.18 -7.53
N LYS A 147 -23.18 -11.24 -8.29
CA LYS A 147 -22.42 -11.53 -9.51
C LYS A 147 -23.17 -10.98 -10.72
N VAL A 148 -22.50 -10.20 -11.56
CA VAL A 148 -23.05 -9.76 -12.85
C VAL A 148 -23.01 -10.94 -13.82
N LEU A 149 -24.14 -11.24 -14.45
CA LEU A 149 -24.30 -12.28 -15.46
C LEU A 149 -24.31 -11.69 -16.88
N SER A 150 -24.93 -10.53 -17.06
CA SER A 150 -24.96 -9.80 -18.32
C SER A 150 -25.11 -8.30 -18.09
N ALA A 151 -24.52 -7.51 -18.99
CA ALA A 151 -24.65 -6.05 -19.03
C ALA A 151 -25.04 -5.61 -20.44
N GLU A 152 -26.12 -4.85 -20.57
CA GLU A 152 -26.63 -4.34 -21.85
C GLU A 152 -26.97 -2.86 -21.73
N LYS A 153 -26.56 -2.06 -22.71
CA LYS A 153 -26.93 -0.65 -22.74
C LYS A 153 -28.42 -0.53 -23.07
N VAL A 154 -29.15 0.29 -22.31
CA VAL A 154 -30.58 0.45 -22.54
C VAL A 154 -30.80 1.32 -23.78
N GLU A 155 -31.46 0.77 -24.80
CA GLU A 155 -31.89 1.53 -25.97
C GLU A 155 -32.83 2.67 -25.50
N LYS A 156 -32.46 3.91 -25.86
CA LYS A 156 -33.09 5.21 -25.50
C LYS A 156 -32.43 6.00 -24.37
N THR A 157 -31.40 5.51 -23.70
CA THR A 157 -30.68 6.32 -22.70
C THR A 157 -29.20 6.00 -22.62
N ASP A 158 -28.38 7.05 -22.78
CA ASP A 158 -26.93 6.93 -22.65
C ASP A 158 -26.45 6.87 -21.20
N LYS A 159 -27.36 7.01 -20.23
CA LYS A 159 -27.05 7.00 -18.81
C LYS A 159 -27.30 5.65 -18.15
N LEU A 160 -28.17 4.80 -18.70
CA LEU A 160 -28.59 3.58 -18.01
C LEU A 160 -28.05 2.31 -18.66
N MET A 161 -27.56 1.41 -17.81
CA MET A 161 -27.13 0.05 -18.14
C MET A 161 -28.12 -0.92 -17.48
N LYS A 162 -28.62 -1.88 -18.25
CA LYS A 162 -29.40 -3.01 -17.75
C LYS A 162 -28.43 -4.11 -17.36
N LEU A 163 -28.47 -4.52 -16.10
CA LEU A 163 -27.63 -5.58 -15.54
C LEU A 163 -28.53 -6.74 -15.12
N GLU A 164 -28.18 -7.96 -15.52
CA GLU A 164 -28.71 -9.16 -14.88
C GLU A 164 -27.72 -9.64 -13.83
N VAL A 165 -28.18 -9.68 -12.58
CA VAL A 165 -27.34 -10.00 -11.43
C VAL A 165 -27.89 -11.22 -10.69
N GLU A 166 -27.00 -12.10 -10.26
CA GLU A 166 -27.33 -13.22 -9.41
C GLU A 166 -27.06 -12.88 -7.95
N VAL A 167 -28.10 -13.00 -7.13
CA VAL A 167 -28.01 -12.87 -5.67
C VAL A 167 -28.54 -14.15 -5.04
N ALA A 168 -27.67 -14.91 -4.39
CA ALA A 168 -28.02 -16.14 -3.68
C ALA A 168 -28.86 -17.14 -4.52
N GLY A 169 -28.47 -17.35 -5.79
CA GLY A 169 -29.14 -18.28 -6.70
C GLY A 169 -30.41 -17.74 -7.38
N VAL A 170 -30.78 -16.48 -7.13
CA VAL A 170 -31.92 -15.81 -7.78
C VAL A 170 -31.40 -14.73 -8.71
N VAL A 171 -31.75 -14.83 -10.00
CA VAL A 171 -31.43 -13.82 -11.00
C VAL A 171 -32.41 -12.67 -10.91
N ARG A 172 -31.90 -11.44 -10.90
CA ARG A 172 -32.69 -10.20 -10.91
C ARG A 172 -32.13 -9.24 -11.95
N THR A 173 -33.02 -8.46 -12.55
CA THR A 173 -32.64 -7.38 -13.47
C THR A 173 -32.61 -6.05 -12.71
N VAL A 174 -31.51 -5.32 -12.84
CA VAL A 174 -31.29 -4.00 -12.23
C VAL A 174 -30.92 -3.02 -13.34
N VAL A 175 -31.41 -1.78 -13.24
CA VAL A 175 -31.04 -0.71 -14.16
C VAL A 175 -30.20 0.31 -13.39
N SER A 176 -28.93 0.47 -13.81
CA SER A 176 -27.93 1.29 -13.12
C SER A 176 -27.47 2.46 -13.98
N GLY A 177 -27.23 3.62 -13.36
CA GLY A 177 -26.83 4.88 -14.00
C GLY A 177 -25.38 4.95 -14.50
N ILE A 178 -24.70 3.81 -14.63
CA ILE A 178 -23.24 3.72 -14.82
C ILE A 178 -22.80 3.66 -16.28
N ALA A 179 -23.73 3.72 -17.25
CA ALA A 179 -23.43 3.49 -18.67
C ALA A 179 -22.49 4.53 -19.31
N LYS A 180 -22.24 5.66 -18.64
CA LYS A 180 -21.27 6.68 -19.08
C LYS A 180 -19.83 6.41 -18.61
N HIS A 181 -19.66 5.55 -17.62
CA HIS A 181 -18.38 5.31 -16.96
C HIS A 181 -17.83 3.91 -17.21
N TYR A 182 -18.69 2.96 -17.62
CA TYR A 182 -18.31 1.56 -17.85
C TYR A 182 -18.90 1.04 -19.15
N ALA A 183 -18.08 0.36 -19.96
CA ALA A 183 -18.56 -0.41 -21.09
C ALA A 183 -19.12 -1.76 -20.62
N PRO A 184 -20.06 -2.38 -21.37
CA PRO A 184 -20.58 -3.70 -21.04
C PRO A 184 -19.50 -4.80 -20.93
N GLU A 185 -18.39 -4.62 -21.64
CA GLU A 185 -17.28 -5.58 -21.70
C GLU A 185 -16.38 -5.52 -20.45
N ASP A 186 -16.44 -4.41 -19.70
CA ASP A 186 -15.62 -4.17 -18.50
C ASP A 186 -16.32 -4.63 -17.19
N LEU A 187 -17.52 -5.22 -17.30
CA LEU A 187 -18.41 -5.60 -16.19
C LEU A 187 -18.71 -7.11 -16.17
#